data_AF-A0A151EFS6-F1
#
_entry.id   AF-A0A151EFS6-F1
#
_cell.length_a   1.000
_cell.length_b   1.000
_cell.length_c   1.000
_cell.angle_alpha   90.00
_cell.angle_beta   90.00
_cell.angle_gamma   90.00
#
_symmetry.space_group_name_H-M   'P 1'
#
loop_
_entity.id
_entity.type
_entity.pdbx_description
1 polymer ?
#
loop_
_entity_poly.entity_id
_entity_poly.type
_entity_poly.pdbx_seq_one_letter_code
_entity_poly.pdbx_strand_id
1 'polypeptide(L)'
;MTTIEGNSGEIKSVTCSNCGIKGNFRFPIDAEPPNIIKQKTTRPLGITILAILQIIGTIISIIVLIIYPMFLSDYINEFFGIPIFQFLIINILIMIPISLFLAYGLIKGKEWARFTSVLFQLSSVITTIIRLNILGVIIPIYIIYYLHKPHVKDFFRTEKGFRKDIKMLIIGGIIILLIFNIYTALFINPYYVYNRLQNFPISTREEQLIGTWHNTNGDITLQFNSDYTCIATKDGETYEGTWKINEIFYHVDLIWEIPFQLEHPNKPGYNYTIEQIFFIGQTISLYLMFGSPSYYICNKE
;
A
#
# COMPACT_ATOMS: atom_id res chain seq x y z
N MET A 1 1.42 -28.17 -50.10
CA MET A 1 -0.04 -28.01 -49.95
C MET A 1 -0.51 -27.15 -51.09
N THR A 2 -1.36 -27.68 -51.97
CA THR A 2 -1.98 -26.93 -53.07
C THR A 2 -3.27 -26.33 -52.52
N THR A 3 -3.32 -25.01 -52.36
CA THR A 3 -4.56 -24.29 -52.03
C THR A 3 -5.39 -24.15 -53.30
N ILE A 4 -6.64 -24.62 -53.28
CA ILE A 4 -7.54 -24.59 -54.43
C ILE A 4 -8.64 -23.58 -54.10
N GLU A 5 -8.68 -22.49 -54.85
CA GLU A 5 -9.73 -21.48 -54.74
C GLU A 5 -10.91 -21.88 -55.63
N GLY A 6 -12.14 -21.63 -55.17
CA GLY A 6 -13.36 -21.97 -55.89
C GLY A 6 -14.58 -21.30 -55.25
N ASN A 7 -15.64 -21.20 -56.04
CA ASN A 7 -16.88 -20.56 -55.59
C ASN A 7 -17.73 -21.54 -54.77
N SER A 8 -18.55 -20.98 -53.88
CA SER A 8 -19.53 -21.70 -53.08
C SER A 8 -20.40 -22.65 -53.91
N GLY A 9 -20.43 -23.94 -53.51
CA GLY A 9 -21.18 -24.98 -54.20
C GLY A 9 -20.58 -25.52 -55.51
N GLU A 10 -19.46 -24.96 -55.98
CA GLU A 10 -18.73 -25.43 -57.17
C GLU A 10 -18.13 -26.83 -56.92
N ILE A 11 -18.14 -27.70 -57.93
CA ILE A 11 -17.47 -29.00 -57.89
C ILE A 11 -16.20 -28.91 -58.72
N LYS A 12 -15.03 -29.07 -58.09
CA LYS A 12 -13.75 -29.15 -58.80
C LYS A 12 -13.18 -30.56 -58.69
N SER A 13 -12.74 -31.09 -59.83
CA SER A 13 -11.99 -32.34 -59.87
C SER A 13 -10.55 -32.07 -59.45
N VAL A 14 -10.11 -32.72 -58.38
CA VAL A 14 -8.76 -32.58 -57.83
C VAL A 14 -8.05 -33.91 -57.96
N THR A 15 -6.83 -33.87 -58.48
CA THR A 15 -5.97 -35.06 -58.55
C THR A 15 -4.98 -35.03 -57.39
N CYS A 16 -4.93 -36.09 -56.60
CA CYS A 16 -3.96 -36.18 -55.50
C CYS A 16 -2.54 -36.25 -56.07
N SER A 17 -1.67 -35.33 -55.66
CA SER A 17 -0.28 -35.27 -56.13
C SER A 17 0.57 -36.48 -55.67
N ASN A 18 0.13 -37.22 -54.65
CA ASN A 18 0.87 -38.36 -54.09
C ASN A 18 0.47 -39.72 -54.68
N CYS A 19 -0.82 -39.92 -55.00
CA CYS A 19 -1.32 -41.22 -55.47
C CYS A 19 -2.05 -41.16 -56.82
N GLY A 20 -2.21 -39.99 -57.44
CA GLY A 20 -2.84 -39.84 -58.76
C GLY A 20 -4.35 -40.08 -58.81
N ILE A 21 -4.99 -40.40 -57.68
CA ILE A 21 -6.44 -40.61 -57.60
C ILE A 21 -7.15 -39.28 -57.86
N LYS A 22 -8.10 -39.29 -58.79
CA LYS A 22 -9.00 -38.17 -59.09
C LYS A 22 -10.23 -38.25 -58.19
N GLY A 23 -10.49 -37.19 -57.45
CA GLY A 23 -11.69 -37.03 -56.63
C GLY A 23 -12.40 -35.73 -56.96
N ASN A 24 -13.72 -35.70 -56.84
CA ASN A 24 -14.50 -34.48 -56.99
C ASN A 24 -14.69 -33.85 -55.61
N PHE A 25 -14.15 -32.65 -55.41
CA PHE A 25 -14.36 -31.86 -54.21
C PHE A 25 -15.46 -30.84 -54.47
N ARG A 26 -16.51 -30.86 -53.65
CA ARG A 26 -17.56 -29.84 -53.67
C ARG A 26 -17.24 -28.80 -52.61
N PHE A 27 -17.08 -27.54 -53.02
CA PHE A 27 -16.92 -26.44 -52.08
C PHE A 27 -18.18 -26.38 -51.19
N PRO A 28 -18.03 -26.18 -49.87
CA PRO A 28 -19.17 -25.97 -49.00
C PRO A 28 -20.02 -24.86 -49.60
N ILE A 29 -21.30 -25.11 -49.79
CA ILE A 29 -22.26 -24.03 -50.01
C ILE A 29 -22.17 -23.17 -48.75
N ASP A 30 -22.17 -21.84 -48.90
CA ASP A 30 -22.25 -20.87 -47.80
C ASP A 30 -23.57 -21.10 -47.05
N ALA A 31 -23.64 -22.20 -46.31
CA ALA A 31 -24.56 -22.35 -45.21
C ALA A 31 -24.28 -21.13 -44.34
N GLU A 32 -25.33 -20.36 -44.05
CA GLU A 32 -25.28 -19.32 -43.02
C GLU A 32 -24.33 -19.79 -41.93
N PRO A 33 -23.28 -18.99 -41.60
CA PRO A 33 -22.21 -19.44 -40.72
C PRO A 33 -22.89 -20.12 -39.54
N PRO A 34 -22.67 -21.44 -39.35
CA PRO A 34 -23.53 -22.28 -38.53
C PRO A 34 -23.71 -21.52 -37.26
N ASN A 35 -24.95 -21.09 -36.97
CA ASN A 35 -25.26 -20.11 -35.95
C ASN A 35 -24.52 -20.55 -34.69
N ILE A 36 -23.29 -20.03 -34.51
CA ILE A 36 -22.37 -20.54 -33.51
C ILE A 36 -23.07 -20.01 -32.30
N ILE A 37 -23.86 -20.86 -31.65
CA ILE A 37 -24.52 -20.55 -30.40
C ILE A 37 -23.38 -19.98 -29.60
N LYS A 38 -23.37 -18.64 -29.44
CA LYS A 38 -22.34 -17.95 -28.69
C LYS A 38 -22.53 -18.55 -27.32
N GLN A 39 -21.78 -19.61 -27.02
CA GLN A 39 -21.88 -20.29 -25.76
C GLN A 39 -21.62 -19.18 -24.77
N LYS A 40 -22.65 -18.85 -24.00
CA LYS A 40 -22.61 -17.77 -23.05
C LYS A 40 -21.47 -18.12 -22.12
N THR A 41 -20.32 -17.46 -22.32
CA THR A 41 -19.11 -17.76 -21.57
C THR A 41 -19.45 -17.53 -20.11
N THR A 42 -19.61 -18.62 -19.38
CA THR A 42 -20.04 -18.54 -17.99
C THR A 42 -18.87 -17.95 -17.23
N ARG A 43 -19.13 -16.86 -16.51
CA ARG A 43 -18.10 -16.12 -15.79
C ARG A 43 -17.44 -17.03 -14.75
N PRO A 44 -16.11 -17.22 -14.81
CA PRO A 44 -15.38 -17.99 -13.81
C PRO A 44 -15.58 -17.41 -12.41
N LEU A 45 -15.86 -18.27 -11.43
CA LEU A 45 -16.12 -17.88 -10.05
C LEU A 45 -14.96 -17.07 -9.45
N GLY A 46 -13.71 -17.45 -9.73
CA GLY A 46 -12.54 -16.72 -9.23
C GLY A 46 -12.41 -15.30 -9.78
N ILE A 47 -12.95 -14.98 -10.97
CA ILE A 47 -12.96 -13.59 -11.46
C ILE A 47 -13.98 -12.76 -10.68
N THR A 48 -15.13 -13.36 -10.34
CA THR A 48 -16.12 -12.72 -9.47
C THR A 48 -15.52 -12.43 -8.10
N ILE A 49 -14.79 -13.39 -7.51
CA ILE A 49 -14.07 -13.18 -6.25
C ILE A 49 -13.07 -12.03 -6.38
N LEU A 50 -12.23 -12.02 -7.42
CA LEU A 50 -11.24 -10.95 -7.63
C LEU A 50 -11.90 -9.57 -7.75
N ALA A 51 -13.02 -9.46 -8.47
CA ALA A 51 -13.74 -8.20 -8.59
C ALA A 51 -14.34 -7.75 -7.25
N ILE A 52 -14.89 -8.67 -6.46
CA ILE A 52 -15.42 -8.37 -5.12
C ILE A 52 -14.28 -7.92 -4.19
N LEU A 53 -13.14 -8.60 -4.19
CA LEU A 53 -11.98 -8.21 -3.41
C LEU A 53 -11.48 -6.82 -3.79
N GLN A 54 -11.49 -6.47 -5.08
CA GLN A 54 -11.13 -5.12 -5.53
C GLN A 54 -12.10 -4.05 -5.01
N ILE A 55 -13.40 -4.34 -5.00
CA ILE A 55 -14.43 -3.43 -4.46
C ILE A 55 -14.23 -3.26 -2.95
N ILE A 56 -14.04 -4.35 -2.21
CA ILE A 56 -13.78 -4.31 -0.76
C ILE A 56 -12.52 -3.48 -0.47
N GLY A 57 -11.43 -3.74 -1.19
CA GLY A 57 -10.19 -2.98 -1.05
C GLY A 57 -10.41 -1.48 -1.33
N THR A 58 -11.25 -1.14 -2.30
CA THR A 58 -11.59 0.27 -2.58
C THR A 58 -12.39 0.90 -1.45
N ILE A 59 -13.36 0.19 -0.88
CA ILE A 59 -14.14 0.67 0.27
C ILE A 59 -13.23 0.93 1.46
N ILE A 60 -12.30 0.01 1.75
CA ILE A 60 -11.30 0.18 2.82
C ILE A 60 -10.45 1.42 2.54
N SER A 61 -9.98 1.62 1.30
CA SER A 61 -9.20 2.81 0.94
C SER A 61 -9.97 4.12 1.14
N ILE A 62 -11.28 4.14 0.87
CA ILE A 62 -12.14 5.31 1.14
C ILE A 62 -12.23 5.58 2.65
N ILE A 63 -12.43 4.53 3.45
CA ILE A 63 -12.47 4.65 4.91
C ILE A 63 -11.14 5.20 5.44
N VAL A 64 -10.02 4.64 4.98
CA VAL A 64 -8.67 5.13 5.31
C VAL A 64 -8.54 6.60 4.94
N LEU A 65 -8.96 7.01 3.73
CA LEU A 65 -8.89 8.40 3.28
C LEU A 65 -9.65 9.38 4.18
N ILE A 66 -10.75 8.95 4.80
CA ILE A 66 -11.56 9.78 5.70
C ILE A 66 -10.97 9.80 7.12
N ILE A 67 -10.57 8.64 7.63
CA ILE A 67 -10.09 8.50 9.01
C ILE A 67 -8.68 9.09 9.18
N TYR A 68 -7.78 8.87 8.22
CA TYR A 68 -6.38 9.28 8.35
C TYR A 68 -6.20 10.79 8.63
N PRO A 69 -6.81 11.71 7.85
CA PRO A 69 -6.67 13.14 8.10
C PRO A 69 -7.31 13.59 9.41
N MET A 70 -8.30 12.86 9.94
CA MET A 70 -9.02 13.22 11.16
C MET A 70 -8.23 12.91 12.44
N PHE A 71 -7.39 11.87 12.42
CA PHE A 71 -6.71 11.36 13.62
C PHE A 71 -5.18 11.37 13.54
N LEU A 72 -4.60 11.41 12.34
CA LEU A 72 -3.18 11.15 12.12
C LEU A 72 -2.46 12.25 11.32
N SER A 73 -3.14 13.33 10.91
CA SER A 73 -2.53 14.39 10.08
C SER A 73 -1.30 15.00 10.74
N ASP A 74 -1.40 15.32 12.03
CA ASP A 74 -0.37 16.07 12.74
C ASP A 74 0.85 15.17 12.96
N TYR A 75 0.61 13.93 13.38
CA TYR A 75 1.64 12.91 13.59
C TYR A 75 2.44 12.58 12.31
N ILE A 76 1.76 12.38 11.19
CA ILE A 76 2.40 11.94 9.94
C ILE A 76 3.18 13.10 9.31
N ASN A 77 2.67 14.33 9.38
CA ASN A 77 3.35 15.49 8.82
C ASN A 77 4.67 15.78 9.54
N GLU A 78 4.74 15.55 10.85
CA GLU A 78 5.96 15.70 11.64
C GLU A 78 6.98 14.58 11.34
N PHE A 79 6.52 13.33 11.30
CA PHE A 79 7.42 12.17 11.15
C PHE A 79 7.90 11.94 9.70
N PHE A 80 7.03 12.19 8.72
CA PHE A 80 7.30 11.89 7.31
C PHE A 80 7.44 13.14 6.44
N GLY A 81 7.13 14.32 6.97
CA GLY A 81 7.08 15.57 6.23
C GLY A 81 5.81 15.72 5.40
N ILE A 82 5.37 16.98 5.24
CA ILE A 82 4.22 17.41 4.43
C ILE A 82 4.18 16.78 3.01
N PRO A 83 5.29 16.68 2.23
CA PRO A 83 5.19 16.26 0.84
C PRO A 83 4.78 14.79 0.65
N ILE A 84 5.13 13.89 1.58
CA ILE A 84 4.80 12.46 1.45
C ILE A 84 3.33 12.20 1.77
N PHE A 85 2.81 12.85 2.81
CA PHE A 85 1.42 12.68 3.22
C PHE A 85 0.43 13.17 2.16
N GLN A 86 0.62 14.39 1.66
CA GLN A 86 -0.20 14.95 0.59
C GLN A 86 -0.17 14.06 -0.66
N PHE A 87 1.01 13.51 -0.98
CA PHE A 87 1.16 12.60 -2.10
C PHE A 87 0.37 11.29 -1.92
N LEU A 88 0.40 10.67 -0.73
CA LEU A 88 -0.36 9.45 -0.43
C LEU A 88 -1.87 9.67 -0.59
N ILE A 89 -2.38 10.81 -0.11
CA ILE A 89 -3.79 11.19 -0.27
C ILE A 89 -4.16 11.28 -1.75
N ILE A 90 -3.37 12.02 -2.54
CA ILE A 90 -3.59 12.18 -3.98
C ILE A 90 -3.57 10.82 -4.69
N ASN A 91 -2.63 9.95 -4.31
CA ASN A 91 -2.54 8.60 -4.87
C ASN A 91 -3.81 7.78 -4.58
N ILE A 92 -4.28 7.74 -3.33
CA ILE A 92 -5.51 7.03 -2.96
C ILE A 92 -6.71 7.58 -3.74
N LEU A 93 -6.81 8.91 -3.84
CA LEU A 93 -7.89 9.58 -4.57
C LEU A 93 -7.95 9.16 -6.05
N ILE A 94 -6.80 9.03 -6.71
CA ILE A 94 -6.69 8.58 -8.10
C ILE A 94 -6.96 7.08 -8.22
N MET A 95 -6.53 6.29 -7.24
CA MET A 95 -6.63 4.83 -7.27
C MET A 95 -8.05 4.29 -7.04
N ILE A 96 -8.90 5.02 -6.33
CA ILE A 96 -10.31 4.66 -6.12
C ILE A 96 -11.06 4.48 -7.45
N PRO A 97 -11.16 5.48 -8.34
CA PRO A 97 -11.90 5.34 -9.60
C PRO A 97 -11.26 4.29 -10.52
N ILE A 98 -9.93 4.20 -10.56
CA ILE A 98 -9.22 3.18 -11.34
C ILE A 98 -9.58 1.77 -10.86
N SER A 99 -9.61 1.56 -9.54
CA SER A 99 -9.93 0.27 -8.93
C SER A 99 -11.36 -0.16 -9.20
N LEU A 100 -12.33 0.76 -9.12
CA LEU A 100 -13.72 0.48 -9.46
C LEU A 100 -13.88 0.18 -10.95
N PHE A 101 -13.20 0.95 -11.81
CA PHE A 101 -13.19 0.71 -13.25
C PHE A 101 -12.61 -0.66 -13.59
N LEU A 102 -11.51 -1.06 -12.92
CA LEU A 102 -10.91 -2.38 -13.05
C LEU A 102 -11.88 -3.49 -12.61
N ALA A 103 -12.54 -3.32 -11.46
CA ALA A 103 -13.54 -4.28 -10.97
C ALA A 103 -14.70 -4.45 -11.96
N TYR A 104 -15.20 -3.35 -12.54
CA TYR A 104 -16.18 -3.37 -13.61
C TYR A 104 -15.67 -4.14 -14.84
N GLY A 105 -14.44 -3.86 -15.27
CA GLY A 105 -13.82 -4.54 -16.40
C GLY A 105 -13.67 -6.06 -16.18
N LEU A 106 -13.31 -6.47 -14.96
CA LEU A 106 -13.24 -7.89 -14.57
C LEU A 106 -14.61 -8.55 -14.63
N ILE A 107 -15.65 -7.92 -14.09
CA ILE A 107 -17.03 -8.43 -14.12
C ILE A 107 -17.54 -8.59 -15.55
N LYS A 108 -17.20 -7.65 -16.44
CA LYS A 108 -17.62 -7.65 -17.85
C LYS A 108 -16.76 -8.52 -18.76
N GLY A 109 -15.70 -9.14 -18.25
CA GLY A 109 -14.81 -9.97 -19.05
C GLY A 109 -14.04 -9.18 -20.09
N LYS A 110 -13.64 -7.95 -19.76
CA LYS A 110 -12.87 -7.09 -20.66
C LYS A 110 -11.39 -7.51 -20.69
N GLU A 111 -10.81 -7.69 -21.88
CA GLU A 111 -9.43 -8.20 -21.98
C GLU A 111 -8.42 -7.27 -21.32
N TRP A 112 -8.64 -5.96 -21.42
CA TRP A 112 -7.80 -4.96 -20.77
C TRP A 112 -7.79 -5.12 -19.25
N ALA A 113 -8.91 -5.51 -18.63
CA ALA A 113 -8.99 -5.67 -17.19
C ALA A 113 -8.15 -6.85 -16.71
N ARG A 114 -8.11 -7.95 -17.49
CA ARG A 114 -7.19 -9.07 -17.25
C ARG A 114 -5.74 -8.59 -17.31
N PHE A 115 -5.38 -7.89 -18.38
CA PHE A 115 -4.02 -7.40 -18.59
C PHE A 115 -3.58 -6.44 -17.47
N THR A 116 -4.40 -5.44 -17.16
CA THR A 116 -4.19 -4.50 -16.07
C THR A 116 -4.07 -5.20 -14.72
N SER A 117 -4.91 -6.21 -14.44
CA SER A 117 -4.82 -6.98 -13.19
C SER A 117 -3.49 -7.72 -13.07
N VAL A 118 -3.01 -8.36 -14.14
CA VAL A 118 -1.68 -9.00 -14.13
C VAL A 118 -0.58 -8.00 -13.80
N LEU A 119 -0.62 -6.81 -14.41
CA LEU A 119 0.36 -5.76 -14.16
C LEU A 119 0.30 -5.22 -12.72
N PHE A 120 -0.90 -5.08 -12.14
CA PHE A 120 -1.04 -4.73 -10.72
C PHE A 120 -0.45 -5.81 -9.81
N GLN A 121 -0.69 -7.09 -10.11
CA GLN A 121 -0.10 -8.17 -9.32
C GLN A 121 1.42 -8.22 -9.44
N LEU A 122 1.98 -7.95 -10.61
CA LEU A 122 3.44 -7.82 -10.79
C LEU A 122 4.01 -6.66 -9.96
N SER A 123 3.34 -5.51 -9.97
CA SER A 123 3.70 -4.37 -9.10
C SER A 123 3.67 -4.78 -7.62
N SER A 124 2.63 -5.51 -7.21
CA SER A 124 2.51 -6.02 -5.82
C SER A 124 3.63 -7.00 -5.45
N VAL A 125 4.05 -7.88 -6.37
CA VAL A 125 5.18 -8.79 -6.13
C VAL A 125 6.44 -7.99 -5.88
N ILE A 126 6.75 -7.03 -6.76
CA ILE A 126 7.98 -6.22 -6.67
C ILE A 126 8.03 -5.43 -5.35
N THR A 127 6.94 -4.75 -4.97
CA THR A 127 6.91 -4.00 -3.71
C THR A 127 7.05 -4.88 -2.49
N THR A 128 6.43 -6.05 -2.51
CA THR A 128 6.44 -6.97 -1.37
C THR A 128 7.84 -7.55 -1.15
N ILE A 129 8.57 -7.84 -2.24
CA ILE A 129 9.98 -8.24 -2.18
C ILE A 129 10.84 -7.11 -1.61
N ILE A 130 10.64 -5.87 -2.07
CA ILE A 130 11.37 -4.70 -1.54
C ILE A 130 11.09 -4.52 -0.04
N ARG A 131 9.88 -4.82 0.43
CA ARG A 131 9.53 -4.75 1.85
C ARG A 131 10.00 -5.95 2.68
N LEU A 132 10.70 -6.92 2.07
CA LEU A 132 11.16 -8.16 2.70
C LEU A 132 10.02 -9.03 3.28
N ASN A 133 8.80 -8.89 2.78
CA ASN A 133 7.64 -9.65 3.23
C ASN A 133 7.37 -10.86 2.33
N ILE A 134 8.20 -11.90 2.44
CA ILE A 134 8.18 -13.06 1.53
C ILE A 134 6.81 -13.74 1.47
N LEU A 135 6.10 -13.84 2.61
CA LEU A 135 4.77 -14.47 2.67
C LEU A 135 3.73 -13.70 1.83
N GLY A 136 3.84 -12.36 1.77
CA GLY A 136 2.94 -11.52 0.99
C GLY A 136 3.02 -11.75 -0.53
N VAL A 137 4.08 -12.40 -1.03
CA VAL A 137 4.30 -12.61 -2.46
C VAL A 137 3.44 -13.76 -3.02
N ILE A 138 3.02 -14.69 -2.17
CA ILE A 138 2.32 -15.92 -2.57
C ILE A 138 0.98 -15.60 -3.25
N ILE A 139 0.19 -14.70 -2.67
CA ILE A 139 -1.15 -14.36 -3.16
C ILE A 139 -1.07 -13.72 -4.56
N PRO A 140 -0.27 -12.67 -4.81
CA PRO A 140 -0.12 -12.09 -6.15
C PRO A 140 0.31 -13.10 -7.21
N ILE A 141 1.29 -13.97 -6.91
CA ILE A 141 1.75 -15.01 -7.84
C ILE A 141 0.61 -15.96 -8.18
N TYR A 142 -0.15 -16.42 -7.18
CA TYR A 142 -1.29 -17.30 -7.39
C TYR A 142 -2.36 -16.66 -8.28
N ILE A 143 -2.64 -15.36 -8.09
CA ILE A 143 -3.58 -14.61 -8.93
C ILE A 143 -3.08 -14.52 -10.37
N ILE A 144 -1.79 -14.22 -10.59
CA ILE A 144 -1.20 -14.19 -11.93
C ILE A 144 -1.36 -15.56 -12.61
N TYR A 145 -1.01 -16.63 -11.90
CA TYR A 145 -1.17 -17.99 -12.40
C TYR A 145 -2.63 -18.31 -12.76
N TYR A 146 -3.58 -17.96 -11.89
CA TYR A 146 -5.01 -18.16 -12.12
C TYR A 146 -5.51 -17.41 -13.37
N LEU A 147 -5.10 -16.14 -13.55
CA LEU A 147 -5.50 -15.32 -14.70
C LEU A 147 -5.00 -15.87 -16.05
N HIS A 148 -3.96 -16.71 -16.05
CA HIS A 148 -3.43 -17.36 -17.25
C HIS A 148 -4.13 -18.68 -17.60
N LYS A 149 -5.00 -19.22 -16.73
CA LYS A 149 -5.69 -20.48 -17.01
C LYS A 149 -6.56 -20.37 -18.27
N PRO A 150 -6.63 -21.40 -19.13
CA PRO A 150 -7.37 -21.35 -20.40
C PRO A 150 -8.83 -20.90 -20.25
N HIS A 151 -9.56 -21.49 -19.30
CA HIS A 151 -10.97 -21.15 -19.05
C HIS A 151 -11.18 -19.68 -18.61
N VAL A 152 -10.18 -19.07 -17.95
CA VAL A 152 -10.21 -17.64 -17.61
C VAL A 152 -9.92 -16.80 -18.85
N LYS A 153 -8.90 -17.19 -19.63
CA LYS A 153 -8.52 -16.49 -20.86
C LYS A 153 -9.67 -16.41 -21.85
N ASP A 154 -10.45 -17.49 -21.99
CA ASP A 154 -11.56 -17.56 -22.94
C ASP A 154 -12.73 -16.65 -22.56
N PHE A 155 -12.98 -16.45 -21.25
CA PHE A 155 -13.95 -15.45 -20.79
C PHE A 155 -13.59 -14.03 -21.24
N PHE A 156 -12.30 -13.70 -21.31
CA PHE A 156 -11.79 -12.38 -21.69
C PHE A 156 -11.58 -12.19 -23.20
N ARG A 157 -11.58 -13.26 -24.01
CA ARG A 157 -11.24 -13.23 -25.45
C ARG A 157 -12.34 -12.69 -26.36
N THR A 158 -13.51 -12.39 -25.83
CA THR A 158 -14.67 -11.95 -26.62
C THR A 158 -14.57 -10.52 -27.15
N GLU A 159 -13.54 -9.76 -26.76
CA GLU A 159 -13.34 -8.39 -27.21
C GLU A 159 -12.33 -8.32 -28.38
N LYS A 160 -12.72 -7.70 -29.50
CA LYS A 160 -11.82 -7.40 -30.63
C LYS A 160 -10.59 -6.65 -30.10
N GLY A 161 -9.42 -7.01 -30.63
CA GLY A 161 -8.10 -6.54 -30.18
C GLY A 161 -8.09 -5.09 -29.69
N PHE A 162 -7.70 -4.93 -28.44
CA PHE A 162 -7.68 -3.65 -27.74
C PHE A 162 -6.73 -2.64 -28.43
N ARG A 163 -7.22 -1.42 -28.68
CA ARG A 163 -6.48 -0.35 -29.38
C ARG A 163 -5.10 -0.15 -28.75
N LYS A 164 -4.06 -0.08 -29.59
CA LYS A 164 -2.66 0.06 -29.18
C LYS A 164 -2.46 1.29 -28.27
N ASP A 165 -3.12 2.39 -28.59
CA ASP A 165 -3.03 3.65 -27.84
C ASP A 165 -3.47 3.47 -26.37
N ILE A 166 -4.56 2.73 -26.16
CA ILE A 166 -5.08 2.50 -24.81
C ILE A 166 -4.16 1.54 -24.03
N LYS A 167 -3.51 0.56 -24.70
CA LYS A 167 -2.48 -0.28 -24.05
C LYS A 167 -1.33 0.58 -23.55
N MET A 168 -0.85 1.50 -24.38
CA MET A 168 0.27 2.38 -24.02
C MET A 168 -0.10 3.27 -22.83
N LEU A 169 -1.32 3.81 -22.80
CA LEU A 169 -1.80 4.60 -21.66
C LEU A 169 -1.88 3.78 -20.37
N ILE A 170 -2.42 2.57 -20.43
CA ILE A 170 -2.48 1.65 -19.27
C ILE A 170 -1.07 1.30 -18.80
N ILE A 171 -0.17 0.95 -19.71
CA ILE A 171 1.22 0.62 -19.38
C ILE A 171 1.91 1.83 -18.73
N GLY A 172 1.76 3.03 -19.31
CA GLY A 172 2.32 4.26 -18.75
C GLY A 172 1.80 4.55 -17.35
N GLY A 173 0.49 4.45 -17.13
CA GLY A 173 -0.13 4.63 -15.82
C GLY A 173 0.39 3.62 -14.79
N ILE A 174 0.61 2.36 -15.20
CA ILE A 174 1.11 1.33 -14.28
C ILE A 174 2.61 1.46 -14.03
N ILE A 175 3.40 1.95 -14.99
CA ILE A 175 4.82 2.26 -14.75
C ILE A 175 4.94 3.38 -13.70
N ILE A 176 4.14 4.44 -13.83
CA ILE A 176 4.09 5.52 -12.83
C ILE A 176 3.70 4.96 -11.46
N LEU A 177 2.67 4.11 -11.42
CA LEU A 177 2.24 3.44 -10.19
C LEU A 177 3.34 2.56 -9.61
N LEU A 178 4.08 1.82 -10.45
CA LEU A 178 5.18 0.95 -10.04
C LEU A 178 6.34 1.73 -9.44
N ILE A 179 6.75 2.84 -10.07
CA ILE A 179 7.79 3.73 -9.54
C ILE A 179 7.38 4.24 -8.16
N PHE A 180 6.13 4.67 -8.02
CA PHE A 180 5.60 5.14 -6.74
C PHE A 180 5.56 4.04 -5.68
N ASN A 181 5.06 2.87 -6.06
CA ASN A 181 4.99 1.69 -5.23
C ASN A 181 6.38 1.27 -4.73
N ILE A 182 7.40 1.35 -5.59
CA ILE A 182 8.81 1.13 -5.22
C ILE A 182 9.27 2.21 -4.23
N TYR A 183 8.99 3.49 -4.49
CA TYR A 183 9.34 4.58 -3.59
C TYR A 183 8.77 4.37 -2.18
N THR A 184 7.48 4.08 -2.06
CA THR A 184 6.85 3.79 -0.76
C THR A 184 7.41 2.53 -0.10
N ALA A 185 7.69 1.49 -0.90
CA ALA A 185 8.27 0.25 -0.39
C ALA A 185 9.69 0.44 0.15
N LEU A 186 10.53 1.25 -0.52
CA LEU A 186 11.85 1.62 -0.03
C LEU A 186 11.77 2.43 1.27
N PHE A 187 10.80 3.31 1.38
CA PHE A 187 10.63 4.17 2.54
C PHE A 187 10.15 3.42 3.78
N ILE A 188 9.33 2.38 3.60
CA ILE A 188 8.82 1.50 4.68
C ILE A 188 9.74 0.27 4.84
N ASN A 189 10.79 0.12 4.01
CA ASN A 189 11.68 -1.02 4.08
C ASN A 189 12.33 -1.07 5.48
N PRO A 190 12.23 -2.21 6.21
CA PRO A 190 12.74 -2.31 7.57
C PRO A 190 14.22 -1.94 7.70
N TYR A 191 15.05 -2.29 6.71
CA TYR A 191 16.47 -1.94 6.67
C TYR A 191 16.70 -0.44 6.47
N TYR A 192 15.94 0.20 5.57
CA TYR A 192 16.02 1.65 5.36
C TYR A 192 15.52 2.42 6.59
N VAL A 193 14.39 2.01 7.16
CA VAL A 193 13.84 2.58 8.39
C VAL A 193 14.81 2.39 9.55
N TYR A 194 15.35 1.19 9.75
CA TYR A 194 16.33 0.90 10.81
C TYR A 194 17.58 1.78 10.69
N ASN A 195 18.20 1.86 9.51
CA ASN A 195 19.38 2.69 9.31
C ASN A 195 19.07 4.20 9.41
N ARG A 196 17.88 4.63 8.97
CA ARG A 196 17.46 6.02 9.16
C ARG A 196 17.24 6.33 10.63
N LEU A 197 16.62 5.42 11.40
CA LEU A 197 16.45 5.57 12.84
C LEU A 197 17.78 5.55 13.60
N GLN A 198 18.77 4.77 13.17
CA GLN A 198 20.13 4.83 13.73
C GLN A 198 20.86 6.13 13.40
N ASN A 199 20.60 6.72 12.22
CA ASN A 199 21.20 7.98 11.79
C ASN A 199 20.42 9.21 12.25
N PHE A 200 19.21 9.05 12.79
CA PHE A 200 18.65 10.06 13.66
C PHE A 200 19.61 10.14 14.84
N PRO A 201 20.20 11.32 15.13
CA PRO A 201 21.06 11.51 16.27
C PRO A 201 20.22 11.50 17.56
N ILE A 202 19.47 10.43 17.79
CA ILE A 202 19.03 10.02 19.10
C ILE A 202 20.23 9.27 19.67
N SER A 203 21.35 9.97 19.87
CA SER A 203 22.34 9.46 20.79
C SER A 203 21.73 9.64 22.17
N THR A 204 20.85 8.73 22.60
CA THR A 204 20.49 8.58 24.01
C THR A 204 21.71 8.06 24.77
N ARG A 205 22.83 8.79 24.72
CA ARG A 205 23.89 8.67 25.69
C ARG A 205 23.29 9.22 26.97
N GLU A 206 23.31 8.43 28.04
CA GLU A 206 22.81 8.83 29.36
C GLU A 206 23.29 10.23 29.76
N GLU A 207 24.55 10.55 29.42
CA GLU A 207 25.18 11.86 29.62
C GLU A 207 24.41 13.04 29.00
N GLN A 208 23.73 12.84 27.88
CA GLN A 208 22.94 13.90 27.23
C GLN A 208 21.61 14.12 27.93
N LEU A 209 21.04 13.08 28.56
CA LEU A 209 19.78 13.12 29.29
C LEU A 209 19.95 13.84 30.62
N ILE A 210 21.06 13.56 31.30
CA ILE A 210 21.38 14.12 32.61
C ILE A 210 21.44 15.65 32.54
N GLY A 211 20.74 16.30 33.47
CA GLY A 211 20.59 17.75 33.57
C GLY A 211 19.14 18.19 33.70
N THR A 212 18.95 19.50 33.69
CA THR A 212 17.65 20.15 33.84
C THR A 212 17.10 20.54 32.48
N TRP A 213 15.80 20.34 32.30
CA TRP A 213 15.07 20.62 31.08
C TRP A 213 13.84 21.44 31.42
N HIS A 214 13.62 22.52 30.67
CA HIS A 214 12.51 23.43 30.91
C HIS A 214 11.61 23.49 29.69
N ASN A 215 10.29 23.46 29.90
CA ASN A 215 9.38 23.74 28.79
C ASN A 215 9.55 25.18 28.29
N THR A 216 9.06 25.47 27.09
CA THR A 216 9.15 26.80 26.45
C THR A 216 8.64 27.96 27.33
N ASN A 217 7.69 27.71 28.21
CA ASN A 217 7.10 28.70 29.12
C ASN A 217 7.79 28.75 30.50
N GLY A 218 8.63 27.77 30.83
CA GLY A 218 9.28 27.61 32.14
C GLY A 218 8.42 26.95 33.22
N ASP A 219 7.14 26.66 32.94
CA ASP A 219 6.19 26.16 33.96
C ASP A 219 6.45 24.71 34.37
N ILE A 220 7.10 23.94 33.49
CA ILE A 220 7.44 22.54 33.72
C ILE A 220 8.96 22.39 33.66
N THR A 221 9.51 21.83 34.72
CA THR A 221 10.94 21.47 34.80
C THR A 221 11.07 19.96 34.98
N LEU A 222 11.96 19.35 34.20
CA LEU A 222 12.34 17.94 34.33
C LEU A 222 13.83 17.85 34.59
N GLN A 223 14.23 17.20 35.66
CA GLN A 223 15.62 16.96 36.00
C GLN A 223 15.90 15.46 35.94
N PHE A 224 16.91 15.07 35.16
CA PHE A 224 17.41 13.70 35.10
C PHE A 224 18.76 13.63 35.79
N ASN A 225 18.89 12.72 36.75
CA ASN A 225 20.11 12.52 37.52
C ASN A 225 20.88 11.29 37.02
N SER A 226 22.18 11.24 37.33
CA SER A 226 23.07 10.14 36.92
C SER A 226 22.83 8.82 37.66
N ASP A 227 22.00 8.83 38.71
CA ASP A 227 21.61 7.65 39.49
C ASP A 227 20.28 7.04 39.02
N TYR A 228 19.81 7.39 37.82
CA TYR A 228 18.54 6.96 37.23
C TYR A 228 17.30 7.47 37.97
N THR A 229 17.43 8.49 38.82
CA THR A 229 16.29 9.22 39.38
C THR A 229 15.92 10.40 38.47
N CYS A 230 14.63 10.75 38.47
CA CYS A 230 14.13 11.93 37.80
C CYS A 230 13.16 12.71 38.69
N ILE A 231 13.18 14.03 38.55
CA ILE A 231 12.33 14.96 39.28
C ILE A 231 11.56 15.79 38.26
N ALA A 232 10.24 15.86 38.38
CA ALA A 232 9.42 16.79 37.64
C ALA A 232 8.86 17.85 38.59
N THR A 233 8.93 19.12 38.20
CA THR A 233 8.32 20.22 38.93
C THR A 233 7.31 20.92 38.04
N LYS A 234 6.10 21.14 38.56
CA LYS A 234 5.05 21.92 37.91
C LYS A 234 4.28 22.71 38.96
N ASP A 235 4.10 24.01 38.73
CA ASP A 235 3.32 24.89 39.61
C ASP A 235 3.78 24.86 41.09
N GLY A 236 5.07 24.58 41.33
CA GLY A 236 5.67 24.45 42.66
C GLY A 236 5.50 23.07 43.31
N GLU A 237 4.73 22.16 42.72
CA GLU A 237 4.64 20.77 43.15
C GLU A 237 5.78 19.95 42.53
N THR A 238 6.34 19.04 43.31
CA THR A 238 7.48 18.21 42.91
C THR A 238 7.09 16.74 42.91
N TYR A 239 7.48 16.05 41.85
CA TYR A 239 7.17 14.65 41.57
C TYR A 239 8.48 13.91 41.38
N GLU A 240 8.67 12.83 42.13
CA GLU A 240 9.88 12.02 42.10
C GLU A 240 9.61 10.68 41.41
N GLY A 241 10.61 10.19 40.70
CA GLY A 241 10.54 8.94 39.96
C GLY A 241 11.90 8.41 39.55
N THR A 242 11.87 7.34 38.80
CA THR A 242 13.04 6.74 38.16
C THR A 242 12.84 6.68 36.65
N TRP A 243 13.93 6.61 35.91
CA TRP A 243 13.89 6.56 34.46
C TRP A 243 14.77 5.45 33.91
N LYS A 244 14.38 4.91 32.76
CA LYS A 244 15.12 3.85 32.07
C LYS A 244 15.09 4.06 30.57
N ILE A 245 16.24 3.91 29.92
CA ILE A 245 16.32 3.94 28.45
C ILE A 245 15.78 2.63 27.89
N ASN A 246 14.84 2.74 26.97
CA ASN A 246 14.36 1.65 26.16
C ASN A 246 15.08 1.66 24.80
N GLU A 247 16.22 0.97 24.72
CA GLU A 247 17.06 0.94 23.52
C GLU A 247 16.35 0.37 22.28
N ILE A 248 15.33 -0.48 22.47
CA ILE A 248 14.58 -1.10 21.38
C ILE A 248 13.69 -0.08 20.67
N PHE A 249 13.13 0.85 21.43
CA PHE A 249 12.10 1.78 20.97
C PHE A 249 12.51 3.26 21.06
N TYR A 250 13.77 3.54 21.41
CA TYR A 250 14.38 4.87 21.44
C TYR A 250 13.60 5.91 22.25
N HIS A 251 13.03 5.50 23.39
CA HIS A 251 12.39 6.38 24.36
C HIS A 251 12.91 6.13 25.77
N VAL A 252 12.62 7.05 26.67
CA VAL A 252 12.87 6.91 28.11
C VAL A 252 11.55 6.61 28.80
N ASP A 253 11.49 5.46 29.46
CA ASP A 253 10.39 5.07 30.33
C ASP A 253 10.55 5.79 31.67
N LEU A 254 9.48 6.43 32.15
CA LEU A 254 9.41 7.10 33.44
C LEU A 254 8.52 6.30 34.39
N ILE A 255 9.06 6.01 35.57
CA ILE A 255 8.35 5.31 36.64
C ILE A 255 8.26 6.27 37.82
N TRP A 256 7.09 6.90 37.96
CA TRP A 256 6.82 7.85 39.03
C TRP A 256 6.35 7.16 40.30
N GLU A 257 6.78 7.68 41.46
CA GLU A 257 6.20 7.26 42.75
C GLU A 257 4.77 7.78 42.90
N ILE A 258 4.55 9.03 42.48
CA ILE A 258 3.25 9.68 42.38
C ILE A 258 3.03 10.06 40.92
N PRO A 259 1.93 9.65 40.27
CA PRO A 259 1.69 9.92 38.85
C PRO A 259 1.85 11.40 38.51
N PHE A 260 2.85 11.73 37.68
CA PHE A 260 3.03 13.10 37.18
C PHE A 260 1.98 13.42 36.12
N GLN A 261 0.96 14.17 36.52
CA GLN A 261 -0.21 14.46 35.68
C GLN A 261 -0.10 15.82 34.99
N LEU A 262 -0.26 15.83 33.66
CA LEU A 262 -0.43 17.05 32.87
C LEU A 262 -1.84 17.13 32.30
N GLU A 263 -2.39 18.35 32.29
CA GLU A 263 -3.66 18.63 31.64
C GLU A 263 -3.47 18.70 30.12
N HIS A 264 -4.39 18.12 29.36
CA HIS A 264 -4.29 18.13 27.92
C HIS A 264 -4.57 19.52 27.34
N PRO A 265 -3.68 20.11 26.53
CA PRO A 265 -3.77 21.52 26.15
C PRO A 265 -5.03 21.86 25.36
N ASN A 266 -5.56 20.90 24.58
CA ASN A 266 -6.78 21.09 23.80
C ASN A 266 -8.06 20.52 24.45
N LYS A 267 -7.98 19.98 25.68
CA LYS A 267 -9.11 19.32 26.37
C LYS A 267 -9.05 19.61 27.88
N PRO A 268 -9.52 20.79 28.31
CA PRO A 268 -9.47 21.17 29.72
C PRO A 268 -10.24 20.17 30.60
N GLY A 269 -9.69 19.86 31.77
CA GLY A 269 -10.20 18.88 32.72
C GLY A 269 -9.79 17.44 32.46
N TYR A 270 -9.01 17.14 31.42
CA TYR A 270 -8.45 15.81 31.17
C TYR A 270 -6.96 15.77 31.54
N ASN A 271 -6.65 15.07 32.63
CA ASN A 271 -5.29 14.85 33.11
C ASN A 271 -4.72 13.52 32.58
N TYR A 272 -3.45 13.52 32.23
CA TYR A 272 -2.72 12.36 31.71
C TYR A 272 -1.42 12.20 32.47
N THR A 273 -1.09 10.96 32.84
CA THR A 273 0.21 10.61 33.39
C THR A 273 1.24 10.57 32.25
N ILE A 274 2.37 11.25 32.42
CA ILE A 274 3.49 11.08 31.48
C ILE A 274 4.25 9.82 31.87
N GLU A 275 4.26 8.82 31.01
CA GLU A 275 5.01 7.57 31.23
C GLU A 275 6.23 7.46 30.31
N GLN A 276 6.26 8.22 29.21
CA GLN A 276 7.29 8.07 28.18
C GLN A 276 7.75 9.41 27.61
N ILE A 277 9.06 9.53 27.38
CA ILE A 277 9.70 10.71 26.78
C ILE A 277 10.51 10.31 25.56
N PHE A 278 10.41 11.13 24.51
CA PHE A 278 11.24 11.00 23.32
C PHE A 278 12.23 12.16 23.21
N PHE A 279 13.44 11.82 22.78
CA PHE A 279 14.54 12.76 22.61
C PHE A 279 14.74 13.05 21.14
N ILE A 280 14.71 14.32 20.77
CA ILE A 280 14.92 14.77 19.39
C ILE A 280 15.99 15.87 19.40
N GLY A 281 17.26 15.47 19.32
CA GLY A 281 18.39 16.41 19.36
C GLY A 281 18.58 17.04 20.74
N GLN A 282 18.32 18.35 20.87
CA GLN A 282 18.45 19.10 22.13
C GLN A 282 17.11 19.39 22.81
N THR A 283 16.04 18.71 22.38
CA THR A 283 14.72 18.86 22.97
C THR A 283 14.16 17.53 23.44
N ILE A 284 13.42 17.60 24.54
CA ILE A 284 12.57 16.56 25.09
C ILE A 284 11.14 16.84 24.63
N SER A 285 10.53 15.87 23.99
CA SER A 285 9.10 15.90 23.69
C SER A 285 8.37 14.97 24.66
N LEU A 286 7.43 15.52 25.43
CA LEU A 286 6.59 14.79 26.37
C LEU A 286 5.37 14.22 25.63
N TYR A 287 5.23 12.90 25.62
CA TYR A 287 4.13 12.21 24.98
C TYR A 287 3.17 11.64 26.04
N LEU A 288 1.87 11.82 25.81
CA LEU A 288 0.82 11.29 26.69
C LEU A 288 0.58 9.79 26.46
N MET A 289 0.91 9.29 25.27
CA MET A 289 0.85 7.88 24.87
C MET A 289 1.69 7.68 23.61
N PHE A 290 2.27 6.48 23.43
CA PHE A 290 3.03 6.13 22.23
C PHE A 290 2.22 6.44 20.95
N GLY A 291 2.73 7.36 20.12
CA GLY A 291 2.08 7.79 18.88
C GLY A 291 1.07 8.95 18.99
N SER A 292 0.93 9.58 20.16
CA SER A 292 0.16 10.84 20.31
C SER A 292 0.99 12.06 19.87
N PRO A 293 0.42 13.24 19.63
CA PRO A 293 1.21 14.47 19.45
C PRO A 293 2.07 14.76 20.69
N SER A 294 3.26 15.33 20.51
CA SER A 294 4.01 15.92 21.62
C SER A 294 3.33 17.24 22.01
N TYR A 295 2.91 17.35 23.27
CA TYR A 295 2.20 18.54 23.74
C TYR A 295 3.10 19.53 24.46
N TYR A 296 4.24 19.08 24.95
CA TYR A 296 5.20 19.90 25.66
C TYR A 296 6.59 19.59 25.13
N ILE A 297 7.29 20.65 24.75
CA ILE A 297 8.67 20.61 24.30
C ILE A 297 9.52 21.24 25.40
N CYS A 298 10.46 20.49 25.94
CA CYS A 298 11.42 20.95 26.92
C CYS A 298 12.80 21.09 26.29
N ASN A 299 13.47 22.22 26.52
CA ASN A 299 14.83 22.46 26.08
C ASN A 299 15.78 22.24 27.26
N LYS A 300 16.97 21.74 26.98
CA LYS A 300 18.01 21.61 28.00
C LYS A 300 18.49 22.99 28.45
N GLU A 301 18.68 23.16 29.75
CA GLU A 301 19.35 24.34 30.32
C GLU A 301 20.82 24.45 29.88
#